data_AF-A0A2M7L541-F1
#
_entry.id   AF-A0A2M7L541-F1
#
_cell.length_a   1.000
_cell.length_b   1.000
_cell.length_c   1.000
_cell.angle_alpha   90.00
_cell.angle_beta   90.00
_cell.angle_gamma   90.00
#
_symmetry.space_group_name_H-M   'P 1'
#
loop_
_entity.id
_entity.type
_entity.pdbx_description
1 polymer ?
#
loop_
_entity_poly.entity_id
_entity_poly.type
_entity_poly.pdbx_seq_one_letter_code
_entity_poly.pdbx_strand_id
1 'polypeptide(L)'
;MASNVIQSSADQRALRTFALWMGWAISAITVFAMMSRQTNVISFIENDHTRVTWLILGMFVLGVGVSLVQAMKLTGEWFRAYRIESQMINKGLAGVRETAGGHLVDHFVEAMNTITARNGRVNVDALIDVEFSSQHRISQFVGLLGNLMITLGLIGTVLGMTITMNGLSGALGSLGVDQSLLVEGLRTAMNGMGIAFYTTLIGSVLGGVLLRVFSWITDASVNGLQDLMLRTCIVHASADLEPSDDRNFRALDVTVQQL
;
A
#
# COMPACT_ATOMS: atom_id res chain seq x y z
N MET A 1 -29.93 -20.18 2.45
CA MET A 1 -30.18 -18.74 2.22
C MET A 1 -29.15 -17.83 2.89
N ALA A 2 -28.76 -18.07 4.15
CA ALA A 2 -27.73 -17.26 4.86
C ALA A 2 -26.35 -17.26 4.16
N SER A 3 -25.90 -18.41 3.64
CA SER A 3 -24.61 -18.52 2.91
C SER A 3 -24.53 -17.62 1.66
N ASN A 4 -25.63 -17.47 0.89
CA ASN A 4 -25.65 -16.58 -0.29
C ASN A 4 -25.59 -15.09 0.07
N VAL A 5 -26.14 -14.70 1.24
CA VAL A 5 -26.12 -13.29 1.69
C VAL A 5 -24.73 -12.91 2.21
N ILE A 6 -24.07 -13.82 2.93
CA ILE A 6 -22.69 -13.63 3.42
C ILE A 6 -21.70 -13.59 2.25
N GLN A 7 -21.89 -14.44 1.23
CA GLN A 7 -21.03 -14.43 0.05
C GLN A 7 -21.19 -13.15 -0.79
N SER A 8 -22.41 -12.60 -0.87
CA SER A 8 -22.67 -11.33 -1.56
C SER A 8 -22.08 -10.11 -0.84
N SER A 9 -22.12 -10.07 0.50
CA SER A 9 -21.49 -8.98 1.27
C SER A 9 -19.96 -9.10 1.27
N ALA A 10 -19.45 -10.33 1.21
CA ALA A 10 -18.04 -10.66 1.11
C ALA A 10 -17.38 -10.16 -0.18
N ASP A 11 -17.99 -10.54 -1.31
CA ASP A 11 -17.60 -10.04 -2.64
C ASP A 11 -17.61 -8.51 -2.66
N GLN A 12 -18.59 -7.88 -2.01
CA GLN A 12 -18.73 -6.44 -2.02
C GLN A 12 -17.59 -5.71 -1.31
N ARG A 13 -17.07 -6.21 -0.17
CA ARG A 13 -15.95 -5.56 0.53
C ARG A 13 -14.61 -5.83 -0.16
N ALA A 14 -14.37 -7.06 -0.60
CA ALA A 14 -13.15 -7.43 -1.32
C ALA A 14 -13.02 -6.67 -2.65
N LEU A 15 -14.12 -6.56 -3.42
CA LEU A 15 -14.15 -5.75 -4.64
C LEU A 15 -14.04 -4.25 -4.34
N ARG A 16 -14.55 -3.75 -3.21
CA ARG A 16 -14.45 -2.31 -2.88
C ARG A 16 -13.00 -1.87 -2.73
N THR A 17 -12.15 -2.62 -2.04
CA THR A 17 -10.72 -2.29 -1.91
C THR A 17 -10.05 -2.23 -3.28
N PHE A 18 -10.25 -3.25 -4.12
CA PHE A 18 -9.65 -3.31 -5.45
C PHE A 18 -10.21 -2.22 -6.37
N ALA A 19 -11.52 -1.95 -6.33
CA ALA A 19 -12.16 -0.91 -7.11
C ALA A 19 -11.73 0.50 -6.70
N LEU A 20 -11.57 0.76 -5.39
CA LEU A 20 -11.03 2.02 -4.89
C LEU A 20 -9.57 2.21 -5.32
N TRP A 21 -8.76 1.16 -5.24
CA TRP A 21 -7.38 1.19 -5.74
C TRP A 21 -7.34 1.46 -7.24
N MET A 22 -8.15 0.75 -8.03
CA MET A 22 -8.20 0.90 -9.49
C MET A 22 -8.73 2.27 -9.91
N GLY A 23 -9.73 2.82 -9.21
CA GLY A 23 -10.21 4.18 -9.42
C GLY A 23 -9.11 5.22 -9.18
N TRP A 24 -8.33 5.05 -8.11
CA TRP A 24 -7.18 5.92 -7.84
C TRP A 24 -6.02 5.72 -8.81
N ALA A 25 -5.79 4.50 -9.30
CA ALA A 25 -4.81 4.23 -10.35
C ALA A 25 -5.20 4.92 -11.67
N ILE A 26 -6.48 4.92 -12.04
CA ILE A 26 -6.98 5.65 -13.22
C ILE A 26 -6.82 7.15 -13.02
N SER A 27 -7.12 7.67 -11.83
CA SER A 27 -6.89 9.08 -11.47
C SER A 27 -5.41 9.45 -11.59
N ALA A 28 -4.51 8.62 -11.06
CA ALA A 28 -3.06 8.79 -11.17
C ALA A 28 -2.59 8.85 -12.63
N ILE A 29 -3.05 7.92 -13.47
CA ILE A 29 -2.74 7.90 -14.90
C ILE A 29 -3.29 9.16 -15.59
N THR A 30 -4.50 9.59 -15.22
CA THR A 30 -5.14 10.78 -15.80
C THR A 30 -4.36 12.05 -15.43
N VAL A 31 -3.96 12.21 -14.17
CA VAL A 31 -3.14 13.33 -13.70
C VAL A 31 -1.80 13.34 -14.44
N PHE A 32 -1.15 12.18 -14.57
CA PHE A 32 0.12 12.07 -15.30
C PHE A 32 -0.04 12.42 -16.79
N ALA A 33 -1.09 11.91 -17.45
CA ALA A 33 -1.38 12.18 -18.86
C ALA A 33 -1.79 13.65 -19.12
N MET A 34 -2.51 14.26 -18.19
CA MET A 34 -2.88 15.67 -18.26
C MET A 34 -1.63 16.56 -18.14
N MET A 35 -0.75 16.23 -17.18
CA MET A 35 0.52 16.91 -16.98
C MET A 35 1.43 16.76 -18.21
N SER A 36 1.51 15.56 -18.81
CA SER A 36 2.33 15.33 -20.00
C SER A 36 1.82 16.08 -21.24
N ARG A 37 0.50 16.22 -21.43
CA ARG A 37 -0.08 16.92 -22.58
C ARG A 37 0.00 18.44 -22.48
N GLN A 38 -0.31 19.02 -21.32
CA GLN A 38 -0.43 20.48 -21.20
C GLN A 38 0.89 21.18 -20.96
N THR A 39 1.88 20.49 -20.40
CA THR A 39 3.05 21.15 -19.82
C THR A 39 4.37 20.73 -20.47
N ASN A 40 4.32 19.89 -21.52
CA ASN A 40 5.49 19.34 -22.22
C ASN A 40 6.56 18.80 -21.26
N VAL A 41 6.13 18.19 -20.15
CA VAL A 41 7.03 17.72 -19.07
C VAL A 41 8.02 16.68 -19.59
N ILE A 42 7.68 15.95 -20.66
CA ILE A 42 8.58 15.01 -21.32
C ILE A 42 9.84 15.73 -21.80
N SER A 43 9.70 16.90 -22.45
CA SER A 43 10.86 17.71 -22.85
C SER A 43 11.68 18.21 -21.66
N PHE A 44 11.07 18.51 -20.52
CA PHE A 44 11.80 18.89 -19.31
C PHE A 44 12.48 17.70 -18.62
N ILE A 45 11.88 16.50 -18.65
CA ILE A 45 12.46 15.26 -18.13
C ILE A 45 13.66 14.82 -18.96
N GLU A 46 13.59 14.96 -20.29
CA GLU A 46 14.69 14.61 -21.19
C GLU A 46 15.86 15.59 -21.07
N ASN A 47 15.58 16.86 -20.76
CA ASN A 47 16.60 17.90 -20.57
C ASN A 47 17.04 18.07 -19.10
N ASP A 48 16.54 17.26 -18.16
CA ASP A 48 16.94 17.33 -16.75
C ASP A 48 18.31 16.66 -16.52
N HIS A 49 19.37 17.48 -16.57
CA HIS A 49 20.73 17.05 -16.27
C HIS A 49 20.94 16.55 -14.83
N THR A 50 20.08 16.95 -13.88
CA THR A 50 20.24 16.58 -12.45
C THR A 50 19.88 15.11 -12.17
N ARG A 51 19.13 14.47 -13.09
CA ARG A 51 18.59 13.10 -12.96
C ARG A 51 17.67 12.89 -11.76
N VAL A 52 17.33 13.94 -11.00
CA VAL A 52 16.45 13.84 -9.82
C VAL A 52 15.04 13.46 -10.24
N THR A 53 14.55 14.02 -11.35
CA THR A 53 13.19 13.68 -11.83
C THR A 53 13.07 12.21 -12.21
N TRP A 54 14.11 11.62 -12.80
CA TRP A 54 14.16 10.19 -13.12
C TRP A 54 14.15 9.31 -11.87
N LEU A 55 14.86 9.72 -10.80
CA LEU A 55 14.81 9.02 -9.52
C LEU A 55 13.40 9.06 -8.90
N ILE A 56 12.74 10.22 -8.97
CA ILE A 56 11.35 10.38 -8.48
C ILE A 56 10.40 9.47 -9.28
N LEU A 57 10.50 9.45 -10.61
CA LEU A 57 9.67 8.59 -11.45
C LEU A 57 9.93 7.10 -11.20
N GLY A 58 11.19 6.69 -11.08
CA GLY A 58 11.54 5.30 -10.77
C GLY A 58 10.98 4.86 -9.41
N MET A 59 11.10 5.71 -8.39
CA MET A 59 10.55 5.46 -7.06
C MET A 59 9.01 5.41 -7.08
N PHE A 60 8.37 6.24 -7.91
CA PHE A 60 6.92 6.21 -8.10
C PHE A 60 6.46 4.88 -8.70
N VAL A 61 7.09 4.44 -9.79
CA VAL A 61 6.75 3.16 -10.45
C VAL A 61 6.95 2.00 -9.49
N LEU A 62 8.03 2.00 -8.70
CA LEU A 62 8.26 1.01 -7.66
C LEU A 62 7.14 1.04 -6.62
N GLY A 63 6.78 2.22 -6.09
CA GLY A 63 5.72 2.37 -5.09
C GLY A 63 4.35 1.90 -5.59
N VAL A 64 4.00 2.24 -6.83
CA VAL A 64 2.78 1.75 -7.48
C VAL A 64 2.82 0.23 -7.66
N GLY A 65 3.95 -0.34 -8.08
CA GLY A 65 4.12 -1.78 -8.24
C GLY A 65 3.97 -2.54 -6.92
N VAL A 66 4.62 -2.07 -5.85
CA VAL A 66 4.48 -2.65 -4.51
C VAL A 66 3.04 -2.54 -4.02
N SER A 67 2.40 -1.38 -4.20
CA SER A 67 1.01 -1.16 -3.81
C SER A 67 0.03 -2.06 -4.58
N LEU A 68 0.24 -2.26 -5.89
CA LEU A 68 -0.59 -3.13 -6.72
C LEU A 68 -0.48 -4.59 -6.24
N VAL A 69 0.74 -5.09 -6.01
CA VAL A 69 0.97 -6.45 -5.50
C VAL A 69 0.31 -6.62 -4.13
N GLN A 70 0.45 -5.63 -3.26
CA GLN A 70 -0.19 -5.65 -1.94
C GLN A 70 -1.72 -5.67 -2.06
N ALA A 71 -2.31 -4.80 -2.89
CA ALA A 71 -3.75 -4.75 -3.10
C ALA A 71 -4.29 -6.10 -3.63
N MET A 72 -3.62 -6.71 -4.61
CA MET A 72 -4.00 -8.03 -5.13
C MET A 72 -3.93 -9.13 -4.05
N LYS A 73 -2.85 -9.15 -3.26
CA LYS A 73 -2.73 -10.10 -2.15
C LYS A 73 -3.85 -9.93 -1.13
N LEU A 74 -4.14 -8.69 -0.72
CA LEU A 74 -5.21 -8.38 0.22
C LEU A 74 -6.59 -8.80 -0.31
N THR A 75 -6.89 -8.54 -1.59
CA THR A 75 -8.15 -9.00 -2.19
C THR A 75 -8.27 -10.52 -2.10
N GLY A 76 -7.18 -11.25 -2.35
CA GLY A 76 -7.12 -12.71 -2.16
C GLY A 76 -7.35 -13.15 -0.71
N GLU A 77 -6.74 -12.47 0.26
CA GLU A 77 -6.93 -12.74 1.70
C GLU A 77 -8.38 -12.49 2.15
N TRP A 78 -9.01 -11.42 1.67
CA TRP A 78 -10.41 -11.12 1.97
C TRP A 78 -11.35 -12.25 1.53
N PHE A 79 -11.15 -12.81 0.32
CA PHE A 79 -11.93 -13.95 -0.15
C PHE A 79 -11.80 -15.19 0.75
N ARG A 80 -10.59 -15.44 1.27
CA ARG A 80 -10.33 -16.57 2.17
C ARG A 80 -10.90 -16.35 3.56
N ALA A 81 -10.71 -15.15 4.12
CA ALA A 81 -11.25 -14.75 5.42
C ALA A 81 -12.77 -14.96 5.49
N TYR A 82 -13.48 -14.60 4.42
CA TYR A 82 -14.92 -14.84 4.35
C TYR A 82 -15.30 -16.32 4.24
N ARG A 83 -14.52 -17.12 3.52
CA ARG A 83 -14.71 -18.57 3.46
C ARG A 83 -14.54 -19.19 4.85
N ILE A 84 -13.50 -18.78 5.57
CA ILE A 84 -13.18 -19.24 6.92
C ILE A 84 -14.24 -18.78 7.92
N GLU A 85 -14.72 -17.53 7.84
CA GLU A 85 -15.83 -17.04 8.65
C GLU A 85 -17.08 -17.89 8.45
N SER A 86 -17.46 -18.20 7.20
CA SER A 86 -18.61 -19.06 6.91
C SER A 86 -18.43 -20.50 7.42
N GLN A 87 -17.21 -21.01 7.53
CA GLN A 87 -16.92 -22.32 8.10
C GLN A 87 -17.00 -22.30 9.63
N MET A 88 -16.42 -21.27 10.27
CA MET A 88 -16.50 -21.06 11.72
C MET A 88 -17.94 -20.89 12.21
N ILE A 89 -18.77 -20.13 11.47
CA ILE A 89 -20.19 -19.94 11.83
C ILE A 89 -20.95 -21.28 11.90
N ASN A 90 -20.64 -22.24 11.01
CA ASN A 90 -21.39 -23.49 10.89
C ASN A 90 -20.83 -24.64 11.73
N LYS A 91 -19.52 -24.66 12.01
CA LYS A 91 -18.84 -25.82 12.62
C LYS A 91 -17.87 -25.46 13.76
N GLY A 92 -17.81 -24.20 14.19
CA GLY A 92 -16.85 -23.74 15.20
C GLY A 92 -15.40 -23.83 14.70
N LEU A 93 -14.44 -23.68 15.61
CA LEU A 93 -13.01 -23.66 15.27
C LEU A 93 -12.53 -25.02 14.72
N ALA A 94 -13.07 -26.12 15.27
CA ALA A 94 -12.75 -27.50 14.87
C ALA A 94 -13.21 -27.87 13.45
N GLY A 95 -14.12 -27.08 12.86
CA GLY A 95 -14.59 -27.28 11.49
C GLY A 95 -13.73 -26.64 10.40
N VAL A 96 -12.80 -25.76 10.77
CA VAL A 96 -11.88 -25.13 9.83
C VAL A 96 -10.73 -26.09 9.58
N ARG A 97 -10.91 -26.94 8.57
CA ARG A 97 -9.91 -27.92 8.14
C ARG A 97 -8.65 -27.17 7.70
N GLU A 98 -7.48 -27.58 8.21
CA GLU A 98 -6.18 -27.00 7.89
C GLU A 98 -5.94 -26.99 6.38
N THR A 99 -6.26 -25.89 5.73
CA THR A 99 -5.79 -25.61 4.39
C THR A 99 -4.38 -25.06 4.53
N ALA A 100 -3.39 -25.93 4.32
CA ALA A 100 -1.99 -25.57 4.14
C ALA A 100 -1.85 -24.64 2.92
N GLY A 101 -2.15 -23.36 3.11
CA GLY A 101 -2.03 -22.30 2.12
C GLY A 101 -1.05 -21.27 2.66
N GLY A 102 -0.10 -20.83 1.83
CA GLY A 102 0.88 -19.79 2.19
C GLY A 102 0.27 -18.37 2.33
N HIS A 103 -0.94 -18.28 2.84
CA HIS A 103 -1.75 -17.08 2.97
C HIS A 103 -1.83 -16.65 4.43
N LEU A 104 -2.00 -15.35 4.65
CA LEU A 104 -1.94 -14.74 5.98
C LEU A 104 -3.04 -15.28 6.90
N VAL A 105 -4.26 -15.36 6.39
CA VAL A 105 -5.41 -15.79 7.18
C VAL A 105 -5.33 -17.29 7.51
N ASP A 106 -4.77 -18.09 6.59
CA ASP A 106 -4.55 -19.52 6.82
C ASP A 106 -3.51 -19.74 7.93
N HIS A 107 -2.39 -18.99 7.90
CA HIS A 107 -1.36 -19.05 8.95
C HIS A 107 -1.91 -18.63 10.32
N PHE A 108 -2.75 -17.60 10.35
CA PHE A 108 -3.41 -17.15 11.58
C PHE A 108 -4.30 -18.24 12.18
N VAL A 109 -5.11 -18.92 11.37
CA VAL A 109 -5.97 -20.02 11.84
C VAL A 109 -5.14 -21.24 12.27
N GLU A 110 -4.08 -21.58 11.54
CA GLU A 110 -3.16 -22.67 11.91
C GLU A 110 -2.45 -22.40 13.25
N ALA A 111 -2.00 -21.15 13.47
CA ALA A 111 -1.41 -20.72 14.72
C ALA A 111 -2.42 -20.80 15.89
N MET A 112 -3.69 -20.44 15.66
CA MET A 112 -4.73 -20.65 16.67
C MET A 112 -4.98 -22.13 16.97
N ASN A 113 -5.14 -22.96 15.93
CA ASN A 113 -5.40 -24.40 16.09
C ASN A 113 -4.26 -25.11 16.84
N THR A 114 -3.01 -24.77 16.54
CA THR A 114 -1.83 -25.35 17.22
C THR A 114 -1.74 -24.95 18.69
N ILE A 115 -2.09 -23.70 19.06
CA ILE A 115 -2.13 -23.27 20.46
C ILE A 115 -3.27 -23.95 21.21
N THR A 116 -4.47 -24.03 20.60
CA THR A 116 -5.63 -24.71 21.17
C THR A 116 -5.38 -26.21 21.37
N ALA A 117 -4.75 -26.88 20.41
CA ALA A 117 -4.37 -28.30 20.49
C ALA A 117 -3.39 -28.58 21.64
N ARG A 118 -2.56 -27.60 22.02
CA ARG A 118 -1.64 -27.68 23.16
C ARG A 118 -2.27 -27.26 24.50
N ASN A 119 -3.59 -27.06 24.53
CA ASN A 119 -4.33 -26.58 25.70
C ASN A 119 -3.83 -25.20 26.20
N GLY A 120 -3.27 -24.38 25.29
CA GLY A 120 -2.85 -23.02 25.60
C GLY A 120 -4.04 -22.06 25.66
N ARG A 121 -3.87 -20.92 26.34
CA ARG A 121 -4.77 -19.77 26.21
C ARG A 121 -4.36 -18.98 24.97
N VAL A 122 -5.23 -18.92 23.98
CA VAL A 122 -5.00 -18.12 22.76
C VAL A 122 -5.32 -16.67 23.08
N ASN A 123 -4.33 -15.79 22.96
CA ASN A 123 -4.56 -14.36 22.93
C ASN A 123 -4.72 -13.92 21.47
N VAL A 124 -5.97 -13.84 21.03
CA VAL A 124 -6.33 -13.55 19.63
C VAL A 124 -5.84 -12.17 19.20
N ASP A 125 -5.94 -11.16 20.07
CA ASP A 125 -5.45 -9.80 19.81
C ASP A 125 -3.93 -9.78 19.56
N ALA A 126 -3.16 -10.43 20.43
CA ALA A 126 -1.70 -10.47 20.27
C ALA A 126 -1.28 -11.26 19.01
N LEU A 127 -1.97 -12.36 18.71
CA LEU A 127 -1.64 -13.19 17.55
C LEU A 127 -1.97 -12.47 16.23
N ILE A 128 -3.11 -11.77 16.18
CA ILE A 128 -3.50 -11.07 14.95
C ILE A 128 -2.57 -9.90 14.66
N ASP A 129 -2.14 -9.17 15.70
CA ASP A 129 -1.18 -8.08 15.56
C ASP A 129 0.15 -8.57 14.98
N VAL A 130 0.65 -9.72 15.47
CA VAL A 130 1.91 -10.30 15.00
C VAL A 130 1.82 -10.72 13.53
N GLU A 131 0.77 -11.46 13.16
CA GLU A 131 0.61 -11.95 11.78
C GLU A 131 0.40 -10.77 10.80
N PHE A 132 -0.48 -9.83 11.13
CA PHE A 132 -0.82 -8.71 10.25
C PHE A 132 0.26 -7.63 10.19
N SER A 133 1.21 -7.61 11.14
CA SER A 133 2.34 -6.67 11.17
C SER A 133 3.14 -6.63 9.86
N SER A 134 3.30 -7.78 9.19
CA SER A 134 4.04 -7.86 7.93
C SER A 134 3.35 -7.06 6.82
N GLN A 135 2.02 -7.11 6.74
CA GLN A 135 1.26 -6.36 5.74
C GLN A 135 1.22 -4.87 6.07
N HIS A 136 1.09 -4.52 7.35
CA HIS A 136 1.13 -3.11 7.79
C HIS A 136 2.48 -2.46 7.43
N ARG A 137 3.59 -3.17 7.62
CA ARG A 137 4.93 -2.71 7.22
C ARG A 137 5.06 -2.42 5.73
N ILE A 138 4.42 -3.22 4.86
CA ILE A 138 4.44 -2.97 3.41
C ILE A 138 3.62 -1.72 3.07
N SER A 139 2.45 -1.53 3.70
CA SER A 139 1.64 -0.31 3.50
C SER A 139 2.41 0.94 3.95
N GLN A 140 3.05 0.87 5.11
CA GLN A 140 3.91 1.94 5.63
C GLN A 140 5.10 2.22 4.71
N PHE A 141 5.73 1.19 4.14
CA PHE A 141 6.83 1.36 3.19
C PHE A 141 6.42 2.18 1.95
N VAL A 142 5.24 1.92 1.38
CA VAL A 142 4.70 2.74 0.27
C VAL A 142 4.51 4.20 0.70
N GLY A 143 4.04 4.44 1.92
CA GLY A 143 3.93 5.78 2.51
C GLY A 143 5.28 6.47 2.69
N LEU A 144 6.30 5.73 3.12
CA LEU A 144 7.68 6.22 3.26
C LEU A 144 8.28 6.62 1.90
N LEU A 145 8.05 5.83 0.84
CA LEU A 145 8.45 6.22 -0.51
C LEU A 145 7.83 7.55 -0.93
N GLY A 146 6.54 7.77 -0.61
CA GLY A 146 5.88 9.06 -0.83
C GLY A 146 6.57 10.23 -0.12
N ASN A 147 6.96 10.04 1.14
CA ASN A 147 7.72 11.05 1.90
C ASN A 147 9.08 11.35 1.27
N LEU A 148 9.81 10.30 0.87
CA LEU A 148 11.10 10.44 0.23
C LEU A 148 10.99 11.19 -1.11
N MET A 149 9.93 10.96 -1.88
CA MET A 149 9.70 11.68 -3.14
C MET A 149 9.48 13.18 -2.91
N ILE A 150 8.77 13.57 -1.86
CA ILE A 150 8.63 14.98 -1.48
C ILE A 150 10.00 15.57 -1.14
N THR A 151 10.81 14.87 -0.34
CA THR A 151 12.15 15.36 0.01
C THR A 151 13.07 15.46 -1.20
N LEU A 152 13.00 14.52 -2.15
CA LEU A 152 13.71 14.61 -3.42
C LEU A 152 13.24 15.80 -4.26
N GLY A 153 11.93 16.11 -4.24
CA GLY A 153 11.38 17.29 -4.89
C GLY A 153 11.92 18.60 -4.29
N LEU A 154 12.16 18.65 -2.99
CA LEU A 154 12.81 19.80 -2.31
C LEU A 154 14.31 19.89 -2.65
N ILE A 155 15.01 18.75 -2.71
CA ILE A 155 16.41 18.70 -3.17
C ILE A 155 16.51 19.20 -4.61
N GLY A 156 15.57 18.82 -5.48
CA GLY A 156 15.47 19.32 -6.84
C GLY A 156 15.31 20.85 -6.90
N THR A 157 14.55 21.45 -5.99
CA THR A 157 14.46 22.92 -5.86
C THR A 157 15.81 23.55 -5.56
N VAL A 158 16.55 22.99 -4.59
CA VAL A 158 17.87 23.52 -4.21
C VAL A 158 18.83 23.45 -5.39
N LEU A 159 18.88 22.31 -6.08
CA LEU A 159 19.73 22.15 -7.27
C LEU A 159 19.33 23.10 -8.40
N GLY A 160 18.03 23.23 -8.69
CA GLY A 160 17.54 24.15 -9.71
C GLY A 160 17.83 25.62 -9.39
N MET A 161 17.72 26.02 -8.12
CA MET A 161 18.13 27.36 -7.68
C MET A 161 19.65 27.56 -7.80
N THR A 162 20.47 26.55 -7.51
CA THR A 162 21.92 26.62 -7.73
C THR A 162 22.26 26.81 -9.20
N ILE A 163 21.61 26.06 -10.10
CA ILE A 163 21.79 26.23 -11.56
C ILE A 163 21.34 27.63 -11.99
N THR A 164 20.22 28.11 -11.44
CA THR A 164 19.69 29.45 -11.71
C THR A 164 20.71 30.53 -11.37
N MET A 165 21.27 30.45 -10.16
CA MET A 165 22.27 31.39 -9.67
C MET A 165 23.54 31.36 -10.50
N ASN A 166 24.05 30.17 -10.83
CA ASN A 166 25.24 30.01 -11.66
C ASN A 166 25.04 30.57 -13.08
N GLY A 167 23.88 30.31 -13.69
CA GLY A 167 23.53 30.86 -15.01
C GLY A 167 23.47 32.38 -14.99
N LEU A 168 22.86 32.97 -13.94
CA LEU A 168 22.78 34.42 -13.79
C LEU A 168 24.15 35.05 -13.52
N SER A 169 24.99 34.44 -12.69
CA SER A 169 26.37 34.91 -12.47
C SER A 169 27.20 34.88 -13.75
N GLY A 170 27.05 33.84 -14.59
CA GLY A 170 27.70 33.77 -15.90
C GLY A 170 27.19 34.84 -16.88
N ALA A 171 25.87 35.08 -16.89
CA ALA A 171 25.25 36.14 -17.68
C ALA A 171 25.77 37.53 -17.26
N LEU A 172 25.82 37.80 -15.96
CA LEU A 172 26.32 39.06 -15.40
C LEU A 172 27.79 39.30 -15.75
N GLY A 173 28.63 38.26 -15.71
CA GLY A 173 30.05 38.37 -16.11
C GLY A 173 30.25 38.64 -17.60
N SER A 174 29.23 38.36 -18.43
CA SER A 174 29.27 38.54 -19.89
C SER A 174 28.60 39.84 -20.36
N LEU A 175 28.00 40.62 -19.43
CA LEU A 175 27.37 41.90 -19.72
C LEU A 175 28.38 42.87 -20.34
N GLY A 176 28.11 43.30 -21.57
CA GLY A 176 28.95 44.24 -22.31
C GLY A 176 30.17 43.62 -23.01
N VAL A 177 30.39 42.30 -22.89
CA VAL A 177 31.49 41.58 -23.54
C VAL A 177 30.98 40.77 -24.73
N ASP A 178 30.01 39.88 -24.50
CA ASP A 178 29.47 39.00 -25.53
C ASP A 178 27.97 38.75 -25.31
N GLN A 179 27.16 39.20 -26.28
CA GLN A 179 25.71 39.06 -26.24
C GLN A 179 25.26 37.60 -26.33
N SER A 180 26.04 36.72 -26.98
CA SER A 180 25.71 35.31 -27.09
C SER A 180 25.85 34.58 -25.75
N LEU A 181 26.93 34.84 -25.02
CA LEU A 181 27.17 34.29 -23.68
C LEU A 181 26.18 34.83 -22.65
N LEU A 182 25.76 36.08 -22.79
CA LEU A 182 24.69 36.66 -21.97
C LEU A 182 23.37 35.88 -22.14
N VAL A 183 22.96 35.62 -23.38
CA VAL A 183 21.72 34.89 -23.67
C VAL A 183 21.80 33.44 -23.18
N GLU A 184 22.96 32.79 -23.30
CA GLU A 184 23.16 31.42 -22.82
C GLU A 184 23.11 31.32 -21.29
N GLY A 185 23.71 32.27 -20.57
CA GLY A 185 23.62 32.35 -19.11
C GLY A 185 22.19 32.56 -18.63
N LEU A 186 21.41 33.42 -19.31
CA LEU A 186 19.99 33.62 -19.02
C LEU A 186 19.16 32.36 -19.31
N ARG A 187 19.43 31.66 -20.41
CA ARG A 187 18.75 30.40 -20.76
C ARG A 187 19.04 29.31 -19.72
N THR A 188 20.29 29.20 -19.29
CA THR A 188 20.70 28.30 -18.20
C THR A 188 19.96 28.65 -16.91
N ALA A 189 19.85 29.94 -16.60
CA ALA A 189 19.13 30.39 -15.41
C ALA A 189 17.64 30.01 -15.45
N MET A 190 16.98 30.24 -16.60
CA MET A 190 15.59 29.86 -16.81
C MET A 190 15.37 28.34 -16.74
N ASN A 191 16.29 27.54 -17.28
CA ASN A 191 16.24 26.08 -17.18
C ASN A 191 16.36 25.62 -15.73
N GLY A 192 17.28 26.19 -14.95
CA GLY A 192 17.43 25.90 -13.52
C GLY A 192 16.14 26.15 -12.74
N MET A 193 15.47 27.26 -13.02
CA MET A 193 14.18 27.59 -12.41
C MET A 193 13.10 26.57 -12.79
N GLY A 194 13.03 26.18 -14.07
CA GLY A 194 12.10 25.16 -14.55
C GLY A 194 12.29 23.81 -13.85
N ILE A 195 13.54 23.34 -13.73
CA ILE A 195 13.88 22.10 -13.02
C ILE A 195 13.43 22.17 -11.56
N ALA A 196 13.68 23.28 -10.87
CA ALA A 196 13.23 23.47 -9.49
C ALA A 196 11.71 23.33 -9.34
N PHE A 197 10.93 24.02 -10.17
CA PHE A 197 9.46 23.94 -10.10
C PHE A 197 8.93 22.55 -10.44
N TYR A 198 9.40 21.93 -11.53
CA TYR A 198 8.87 20.63 -11.96
C TYR A 198 9.24 19.49 -11.02
N THR A 199 10.47 19.43 -10.53
CA THR A 199 10.88 18.39 -9.56
C THR A 199 10.03 18.43 -8.30
N THR A 200 9.72 19.62 -7.77
CA THR A 200 8.84 19.78 -6.60
C THR A 200 7.40 19.41 -6.91
N LEU A 201 6.86 19.84 -8.05
CA LEU A 201 5.50 19.52 -8.46
C LEU A 201 5.32 17.99 -8.62
N ILE A 202 6.24 17.34 -9.34
CA ILE A 202 6.21 15.89 -9.57
C ILE A 202 6.36 15.14 -8.24
N GLY A 203 7.32 15.52 -7.40
CA GLY A 203 7.54 14.88 -6.10
C GLY A 203 6.34 15.01 -5.16
N SER A 204 5.72 16.19 -5.09
CA SER A 204 4.56 16.45 -4.23
C SER A 204 3.28 15.77 -4.72
N VAL A 205 3.00 15.78 -6.03
CA VAL A 205 1.80 15.15 -6.60
C VAL A 205 1.93 13.63 -6.57
N LEU A 206 3.01 13.09 -7.15
CA LEU A 206 3.17 11.64 -7.26
C LEU A 206 3.43 10.98 -5.89
N GLY A 207 4.29 11.58 -5.07
CA GLY A 207 4.62 11.05 -3.75
C GLY A 207 3.63 11.44 -2.67
N GLY A 208 3.38 12.74 -2.53
CA GLY A 208 2.59 13.30 -1.43
C GLY A 208 1.09 13.06 -1.52
N VAL A 209 0.56 12.96 -2.74
CA VAL A 209 -0.87 12.67 -2.96
C VAL A 209 -1.07 11.21 -3.36
N LEU A 210 -0.52 10.78 -4.50
CA LEU A 210 -0.89 9.49 -5.08
C LEU A 210 -0.41 8.30 -4.24
N LEU A 211 0.89 8.19 -3.95
CA LEU A 211 1.41 7.08 -3.14
C LEU A 211 0.85 7.09 -1.72
N ARG A 212 0.60 8.26 -1.15
CA ARG A 212 0.00 8.38 0.19
C ARG A 212 -1.43 7.85 0.22
N VAL A 213 -2.23 8.13 -0.81
CA VAL A 213 -3.58 7.58 -0.92
C VAL A 213 -3.52 6.06 -1.12
N PHE A 214 -2.60 5.55 -1.95
CA PHE A 214 -2.43 4.10 -2.11
C PHE A 214 -2.07 3.39 -0.80
N SER A 215 -1.11 3.94 -0.04
CA SER A 215 -0.73 3.47 1.29
C SER A 215 -1.93 3.46 2.25
N TRP A 216 -2.75 4.51 2.24
CA TRP A 216 -3.95 4.58 3.06
C TRP A 216 -5.02 3.54 2.66
N ILE A 217 -5.25 3.31 1.36
CA ILE A 217 -6.22 2.30 0.90
C ILE A 217 -5.79 0.90 1.34
N THR A 218 -4.52 0.56 1.16
CA THR A 218 -4.02 -0.76 1.55
C THR A 218 -4.06 -0.93 3.06
N ASP A 219 -3.66 0.09 3.83
CA ASP A 219 -3.71 0.07 5.28
C ASP A 219 -5.13 -0.07 5.85
N ALA A 220 -6.09 0.71 5.33
CA ALA A 220 -7.51 0.59 5.69
C ALA A 220 -8.05 -0.82 5.41
N SER A 221 -7.56 -1.45 4.34
CA SER A 221 -7.97 -2.79 3.96
C SER A 221 -7.34 -3.89 4.83
N VAL A 222 -6.12 -3.69 5.33
CA VAL A 222 -5.49 -4.56 6.35
C VAL A 222 -6.31 -4.48 7.64
N ASN A 223 -6.57 -3.27 8.13
CA ASN A 223 -7.31 -3.05 9.39
C ASN A 223 -8.73 -3.63 9.32
N GLY A 224 -9.42 -3.49 8.18
CA GLY A 224 -10.74 -4.09 8.00
C GLY A 224 -10.72 -5.63 8.01
N LEU A 225 -9.64 -6.24 7.51
CA LEU A 225 -9.46 -7.70 7.55
C LEU A 225 -9.17 -8.17 8.97
N GLN A 226 -8.35 -7.42 9.72
CA GLN A 226 -8.05 -7.66 11.13
C GLN A 226 -9.32 -7.61 11.98
N ASP A 227 -10.13 -6.56 11.83
CA ASP A 227 -11.41 -6.40 12.56
C ASP A 227 -12.38 -7.56 12.26
N LEU A 228 -12.49 -7.97 11.00
CA LEU A 228 -13.33 -9.11 10.63
C LEU A 228 -12.87 -10.38 11.32
N MET A 229 -11.57 -10.69 11.27
CA MET A 229 -11.01 -11.89 11.89
C MET A 229 -11.14 -11.88 13.41
N LEU A 230 -10.86 -10.75 14.07
CA LEU A 230 -11.08 -10.59 15.52
C LEU A 230 -12.54 -10.83 15.88
N ARG A 231 -13.47 -10.17 15.18
CA ARG A 231 -14.90 -10.31 15.42
C ARG A 231 -15.36 -11.75 15.22
N THR A 232 -14.93 -12.40 14.15
CA THR A 232 -15.28 -13.81 13.90
C THR A 232 -14.76 -14.70 15.03
N CYS A 233 -13.52 -14.52 15.48
CA CYS A 233 -12.93 -15.34 16.54
C CYS A 233 -13.61 -15.11 17.90
N ILE A 234 -13.87 -13.86 18.28
CA ILE A 234 -14.51 -13.53 19.56
C ILE A 234 -15.97 -14.03 19.58
N VAL A 235 -16.71 -13.88 18.48
CA VAL A 235 -18.14 -14.24 18.45
C VAL A 235 -18.34 -15.74 18.27
N HIS A 236 -17.55 -16.39 17.41
CA HIS A 236 -17.82 -17.77 16.99
C HIS A 236 -16.82 -18.80 17.52
N ALA A 237 -15.65 -18.37 18.00
CA ALA A 237 -14.62 -19.26 18.54
C ALA A 237 -14.32 -19.02 20.03
N SER A 238 -14.91 -18.02 20.71
CA SER A 238 -14.60 -17.71 22.12
C SER A 238 -14.74 -18.89 23.07
N ALA A 239 -15.76 -19.73 22.88
CA ALA A 239 -15.96 -20.94 23.67
C ALA A 239 -14.87 -22.01 23.43
N ASP A 240 -14.24 -22.01 22.26
CA ASP A 240 -13.15 -22.93 21.90
C ASP A 240 -11.77 -22.37 22.31
N LEU A 241 -11.68 -21.06 22.57
CA LEU A 241 -10.42 -20.36 22.89
C LEU A 241 -10.13 -20.34 24.40
N GLU A 242 -11.14 -20.52 25.26
CA GLU A 242 -10.95 -20.71 26.70
C GLU A 242 -10.67 -22.18 27.07
N PRO A 243 -9.64 -22.47 27.88
CA PRO A 243 -9.37 -23.83 28.35
C PRO A 243 -10.47 -24.27 29.33
N SER A 244 -11.31 -25.22 28.90
CA SER A 244 -12.37 -25.84 29.71
C SER A 244 -12.56 -27.31 29.35
N ASP A 245 -13.12 -28.09 30.28
CA ASP A 245 -13.42 -29.51 30.04
C ASP A 245 -14.47 -29.68 28.91
N ASP A 246 -15.44 -28.76 28.81
CA ASP A 246 -16.44 -28.72 27.74
C ASP A 246 -15.83 -28.57 26.33
N ARG A 247 -14.69 -27.87 26.21
CA ARG A 247 -13.95 -27.76 24.94
C ARG A 247 -13.43 -29.11 24.46
N ASN A 248 -12.89 -29.92 25.37
CA ASN A 248 -12.36 -31.25 25.03
C ASN A 248 -13.47 -32.19 24.58
N PHE A 249 -14.66 -32.10 25.21
CA PHE A 249 -15.83 -32.87 24.79
C PHE A 249 -16.33 -32.46 23.39
N ARG A 250 -16.39 -31.16 23.06
CA ARG A 250 -16.77 -30.70 21.71
C ARG A 250 -15.76 -31.06 20.63
N ALA A 251 -14.47 -30.97 20.94
CA ALA A 251 -13.42 -31.42 20.02
C ALA A 251 -13.55 -32.93 19.70
N LEU A 252 -13.90 -33.74 20.71
CA LEU A 252 -14.20 -35.16 20.51
C LEU A 252 -15.45 -35.37 19.65
N ASP A 253 -16.55 -34.66 19.95
CA ASP A 253 -17.85 -34.84 19.27
C ASP A 253 -17.77 -34.49 17.77
N VAL A 254 -17.02 -33.43 17.43
CA VAL A 254 -16.74 -33.06 16.03
C VAL A 254 -15.87 -34.11 15.32
N THR A 255 -14.92 -34.73 16.04
CA THR A 255 -14.08 -35.81 15.49
C THR A 255 -14.90 -37.08 15.24
N VAL A 256 -15.85 -37.40 16.13
CA VAL A 256 -16.73 -38.56 16.02
C VAL A 256 -17.76 -38.39 14.89
N GLN A 257 -18.27 -37.19 14.63
CA GLN A 257 -19.17 -36.91 13.50
C GLN A 257 -18.49 -36.96 12.11
N GLN A 258 -17.15 -37.00 12.06
CA GLN A 258 -16.38 -37.08 10.81
C GLN A 258 -15.95 -38.50 10.43
N LEU A 259 -16.20 -39.50 11.30
CA LEU A 259 -16.05 -40.94 11.04
C LEU A 259 -17.35 -41.52 10.47
#